data_AF-A0A816NIM8-F1
#
_entry.id   AF-A0A816NIM8-F1
#
_cell.length_a   1.000
_cell.length_b   1.000
_cell.length_c   1.000
_cell.angle_alpha   90.00
_cell.angle_beta   90.00
_cell.angle_gamma   90.00
#
_symmetry.space_group_name_H-M   'P 1'
#
loop_
_entity.id
_entity.type
_entity.pdbx_description
1 polymer ?
#
loop_
_entity_poly.entity_id
_entity_poly.type
_entity_poly.pdbx_seq_one_letter_code
_entity_poly.pdbx_strand_id
1 'polypeptide(L)'
;MNANARAYRLGDLNNETKFILTTVGIDTPDMLLDDVPDGTEVALVDHNENQQLMKILNKMRITHVIDHHKFGDLKTSDPIYLRFEPVGCTVTILTKLYRENNFAIDQKMAFLLTSAILSDTLHFRSPATTTDDRNILEYLIPLAKIDNITSYANSMFEVKSDLKGFSTRQIHFLDYKQYTFNNRTWGIGTGETCSMNKILERKDELLKEMNEEKK
;
A
#
# COMPACT_ATOMS: atom_id res chain seq x y z
N MET A 1 5.47 24.83 -4.46
CA MET A 1 5.45 25.24 -3.04
C MET A 1 5.37 23.98 -2.20
N ASN A 2 6.14 23.86 -1.12
CA ASN A 2 5.98 22.76 -0.17
C ASN A 2 4.69 23.00 0.61
N ALA A 3 3.63 22.24 0.30
CA ALA A 3 2.42 22.22 1.12
C ALA A 3 2.76 21.65 2.51
N ASN A 4 2.11 22.18 3.55
CA ASN A 4 2.21 21.62 4.89
C ASN A 4 1.35 20.35 4.96
N ALA A 5 1.90 19.22 4.50
CA ALA A 5 1.21 17.93 4.41
C ALA A 5 1.72 16.95 5.48
N ARG A 6 0.84 16.07 5.94
CA ARG A 6 1.15 15.02 6.92
C ARG A 6 0.61 13.67 6.43
N ALA A 7 1.44 12.63 6.50
CA ALA A 7 1.05 11.27 6.15
C ALA A 7 0.24 10.64 7.28
N TYR A 8 -0.79 9.89 6.92
CA TYR A 8 -1.64 9.12 7.82
C TYR A 8 -1.84 7.71 7.28
N ARG A 9 -2.18 6.77 8.19
CA ARG A 9 -2.60 5.40 7.86
C ARG A 9 -4.06 5.19 8.27
N LEU A 10 -4.72 4.23 7.64
CA LEU A 10 -6.13 3.89 7.90
C LEU A 10 -6.29 2.59 8.69
N GLY A 11 -5.19 1.89 8.98
CA GLY A 11 -5.19 0.61 9.68
C GLY A 11 -3.86 0.34 10.37
N ASP A 12 -3.78 -0.81 11.05
CA ASP A 12 -2.55 -1.27 11.68
C ASP A 12 -1.51 -1.71 10.66
N LEU A 13 -0.24 -1.58 11.03
CA LEU A 13 0.85 -2.00 10.16
C LEU A 13 0.96 -3.53 10.12
N ASN A 14 1.15 -4.07 8.92
CA ASN A 14 1.58 -5.45 8.75
C ASN A 14 3.07 -5.62 9.16
N ASN A 15 3.55 -6.86 9.24
CA ASN A 15 4.93 -7.15 9.67
C ASN A 15 5.98 -6.60 8.71
N GLU A 16 5.71 -6.59 7.41
CA GLU A 16 6.61 -6.06 6.39
C GLU A 16 6.82 -4.55 6.57
N THR A 17 5.75 -3.77 6.70
CA THR A 17 5.85 -2.31 6.89
C THR A 17 6.53 -1.99 8.23
N LYS A 18 6.25 -2.74 9.30
CA LYS A 18 6.95 -2.58 10.59
C LYS A 18 8.46 -2.81 10.44
N PHE A 19 8.85 -3.85 9.72
CA PHE A 19 10.26 -4.15 9.45
C PHE A 19 10.91 -3.02 8.65
N ILE A 20 10.26 -2.53 7.59
CA ILE A 20 10.75 -1.42 6.77
C ILE A 20 10.98 -0.16 7.61
N LEU A 21 9.95 0.29 8.35
CA LEU A 21 10.02 1.51 9.17
C LEU A 21 11.08 1.42 10.26
N THR A 22 11.19 0.26 10.91
CA THR A 22 12.21 0.00 11.94
C THR A 22 13.61 0.04 11.33
N THR A 23 13.80 -0.57 10.15
CA THR A 23 15.10 -0.63 9.47
C THR A 23 15.60 0.76 9.07
N VAL A 24 14.71 1.62 8.58
CA VAL A 24 15.06 3.00 8.15
C VAL A 24 15.06 4.01 9.30
N GLY A 25 14.52 3.64 10.47
CA GLY A 25 14.38 4.53 11.63
C GLY A 25 13.47 5.72 11.33
N ILE A 26 12.25 5.44 10.84
CA ILE A 26 11.17 6.41 10.65
C ILE A 26 10.00 6.03 11.55
N ASP A 27 9.41 7.03 12.19
CA ASP A 27 8.22 6.83 13.02
C ASP A 27 7.01 6.40 12.20
N THR A 28 6.18 5.57 12.81
CA THR A 28 4.92 5.15 12.19
C THR A 28 4.01 6.36 11.96
N PRO A 29 3.44 6.54 10.75
CA PRO A 29 2.43 7.57 10.53
C PRO A 29 1.25 7.42 11.49
N ASP A 30 0.67 8.56 11.89
CA ASP A 30 -0.49 8.57 12.76
C ASP A 30 -1.67 7.84 12.10
N MET A 31 -2.46 7.15 12.92
CA MET A 31 -3.77 6.66 12.47
C MET A 31 -4.67 7.86 12.20
N LEU A 32 -5.34 7.89 11.06
CA LEU A 32 -6.40 8.87 10.81
C LEU A 32 -7.58 8.54 11.73
N LEU A 33 -7.91 9.46 12.63
CA LEU A 33 -9.05 9.35 13.54
C LEU A 33 -10.20 10.25 13.06
N ASP A 34 -11.39 10.02 13.61
CA ASP A 34 -12.63 10.71 13.24
C ASP A 34 -12.73 12.19 13.70
N ASP A 35 -11.61 12.80 14.10
CA ASP A 35 -11.53 14.12 14.73
C ASP A 35 -10.97 15.24 13.83
N VAL A 36 -10.87 14.97 12.52
CA VAL A 36 -10.39 15.96 11.55
C VAL A 36 -11.48 16.99 11.22
N PRO A 37 -11.14 18.29 11.14
CA PRO A 37 -12.11 19.32 10.76
C PRO A 37 -12.73 19.12 9.38
N ASP A 38 -14.01 19.48 9.24
CA ASP A 38 -14.70 19.47 7.95
C ASP A 38 -13.98 20.38 6.94
N GLY A 39 -13.93 19.91 5.69
CA GLY A 39 -13.25 20.61 4.60
C GLY A 39 -11.73 20.51 4.60
N THR A 40 -11.12 19.77 5.54
CA THR A 40 -9.68 19.50 5.51
C THR A 40 -9.28 18.85 4.19
N GLU A 41 -8.25 19.39 3.55
CA GLU A 41 -7.76 18.88 2.28
C GLU A 41 -7.05 17.53 2.47
N VAL A 42 -7.29 16.60 1.54
CA VAL A 42 -6.64 15.29 1.54
C VAL A 42 -6.14 14.90 0.16
N ALA A 43 -4.99 14.25 0.13
CA ALA A 43 -4.48 13.55 -1.03
C ALA A 43 -4.59 12.04 -0.78
N LEU A 44 -5.17 11.31 -1.73
CA LEU A 44 -5.23 9.85 -1.69
C LEU A 44 -4.04 9.27 -2.46
N VAL A 45 -3.45 8.22 -1.90
CA VAL A 45 -2.40 7.43 -2.55
C VAL A 45 -2.79 5.96 -2.54
N ASP A 46 -2.55 5.25 -3.64
CA ASP A 46 -2.72 3.80 -3.78
C ASP A 46 -4.17 3.25 -3.70
N HIS A 47 -5.17 4.13 -3.62
CA HIS A 47 -6.57 3.74 -3.66
C HIS A 47 -7.47 4.90 -4.04
N ASN A 48 -8.64 4.55 -4.62
CA ASN A 48 -9.65 5.52 -5.00
C ASN A 48 -11.11 5.00 -4.90
N GLU A 49 -11.34 3.68 -4.77
CA GLU A 49 -12.70 3.13 -4.66
C GLU A 49 -13.33 3.49 -3.30
N ASN A 50 -14.58 3.97 -3.27
CA ASN A 50 -15.25 4.45 -2.04
C ASN A 50 -15.31 3.39 -0.93
N GLN A 51 -15.30 2.11 -1.28
CA GLN A 51 -15.34 0.99 -0.32
C GLN A 51 -14.03 0.82 0.44
N GLN A 52 -12.93 1.37 -0.07
CA GLN A 52 -11.62 1.38 0.57
C GLN A 52 -11.38 2.68 1.34
N LEU A 53 -12.28 3.67 1.19
CA LEU A 53 -12.20 4.96 1.88
C LEU A 53 -12.84 4.87 3.27
N MET A 54 -12.18 5.48 4.26
CA MET A 54 -12.78 5.68 5.58
C MET A 54 -13.95 6.66 5.50
N LYS A 55 -15.01 6.42 6.30
CA LYS A 55 -16.21 7.28 6.33
C LYS A 55 -15.92 8.75 6.60
N ILE A 56 -14.85 9.05 7.37
CA ILE A 56 -14.42 10.42 7.63
C ILE A 56 -14.07 11.19 6.35
N LEU A 57 -13.62 10.51 5.29
CA LEU A 57 -13.25 11.17 4.03
C LEU A 57 -14.44 11.88 3.36
N ASN A 58 -15.69 11.52 3.70
CA ASN A 58 -16.89 12.24 3.26
C ASN A 58 -16.97 13.69 3.80
N LYS A 59 -16.25 13.99 4.88
CA LYS A 59 -16.14 15.34 5.47
C LYS A 59 -14.93 16.11 4.96
N MET A 60 -14.01 15.44 4.27
CA MET A 60 -12.76 16.01 3.80
C MET A 60 -12.89 16.44 2.33
N ARG A 61 -12.02 17.36 1.89
CA ARG A 61 -11.93 17.76 0.49
C ARG A 61 -10.78 17.04 -0.18
N ILE A 62 -11.09 16.03 -0.99
CA ILE A 62 -10.08 15.35 -1.81
C ILE A 62 -9.56 16.36 -2.83
N THR A 63 -8.25 16.56 -2.90
CA THR A 63 -7.61 17.48 -3.85
C THR A 63 -6.72 16.76 -4.86
N HIS A 64 -6.18 15.59 -4.47
CA HIS A 64 -5.26 14.80 -5.29
C HIS A 64 -5.54 13.31 -5.14
N VAL A 65 -5.36 12.55 -6.22
CA VAL A 65 -5.31 11.08 -6.19
C VAL A 65 -4.15 10.62 -7.06
N ILE A 66 -3.21 9.86 -6.47
CA ILE A 66 -2.09 9.21 -7.16
C ILE A 66 -2.22 7.71 -6.96
N ASP A 67 -2.49 6.95 -8.01
CA ASP A 67 -2.85 5.54 -7.87
C ASP A 67 -2.50 4.74 -9.14
N HIS A 68 -2.27 3.45 -8.99
CA HIS A 68 -1.99 2.52 -10.09
C HIS A 68 -3.11 1.48 -10.30
N HIS A 69 -4.12 1.47 -9.43
CA HIS A 69 -5.30 0.63 -9.57
C HIS A 69 -6.23 1.14 -10.67
N LYS A 70 -7.25 0.34 -11.01
CA LYS A 70 -8.35 0.81 -11.86
C LYS A 70 -9.01 2.03 -11.23
N PHE A 71 -9.49 2.94 -12.07
CA PHE A 71 -10.35 4.01 -11.59
C PHE A 71 -11.73 3.46 -11.21
N GLY A 72 -12.17 3.82 -10.01
CA GLY A 72 -13.35 3.31 -9.33
C GLY A 72 -14.56 4.23 -9.44
N ASP A 73 -15.29 4.34 -8.33
CA ASP A 73 -16.53 5.10 -8.20
C ASP A 73 -16.35 6.44 -7.44
N LEU A 74 -15.11 6.92 -7.34
CA LEU A 74 -14.79 8.19 -6.69
C LEU A 74 -15.53 9.35 -7.36
N LYS A 75 -16.15 10.21 -6.56
CA LYS A 75 -16.81 11.43 -7.02
C LYS A 75 -16.37 12.62 -6.19
N THR A 76 -16.04 13.72 -6.86
CA THR A 76 -15.71 15.00 -6.21
C THR A 76 -16.61 16.11 -6.73
N SER A 77 -16.90 17.09 -5.87
CA SER A 77 -17.65 18.29 -6.26
C SER A 77 -16.81 19.29 -7.03
N ASP A 78 -15.51 19.34 -6.73
CA ASP A 78 -14.54 20.24 -7.34
C ASP A 78 -13.64 19.48 -8.32
N PRO A 79 -13.07 20.17 -9.33
CA PRO A 79 -11.95 19.63 -10.10
C PRO A 79 -10.77 19.31 -9.19
N ILE A 80 -10.18 18.12 -9.37
CA ILE A 80 -9.04 17.63 -8.58
C ILE A 80 -7.91 17.15 -9.47
N TYR A 81 -6.70 17.05 -8.91
CA TYR A 81 -5.56 16.46 -9.61
C TYR A 81 -5.64 14.93 -9.56
N LEU A 82 -5.66 14.28 -10.72
CA LEU A 82 -5.64 12.83 -10.84
C LEU A 82 -4.40 12.40 -11.62
N ARG A 83 -3.60 11.49 -11.07
CA ARG A 83 -2.53 10.84 -11.81
C ARG A 83 -2.59 9.33 -11.63
N PHE A 84 -2.93 8.66 -12.74
CA PHE A 84 -3.03 7.23 -12.82
C PHE A 84 -2.08 6.72 -13.90
N GLU A 85 -1.29 5.72 -13.57
CA GLU A 85 -0.43 5.04 -14.53
C GLU A 85 -0.55 3.53 -14.31
N PRO A 86 -0.67 2.73 -15.38
CA PRO A 86 -0.78 1.26 -15.26
C PRO A 86 0.61 0.65 -15.00
N VAL A 87 1.19 0.97 -13.84
CA VAL A 87 2.48 0.47 -13.36
C VAL A 87 2.30 -0.48 -12.18
N GLY A 88 3.36 -1.18 -11.81
CA GLY A 88 3.32 -2.20 -10.75
C GLY A 88 3.17 -1.63 -9.35
N CYS A 89 3.52 -0.37 -9.11
CA CYS A 89 3.48 0.24 -7.78
C CYS A 89 3.19 1.75 -7.84
N THR A 90 2.36 2.27 -6.93
CA THR A 90 2.07 3.72 -6.81
C THR A 90 3.33 4.57 -6.63
N VAL A 91 4.36 4.06 -5.94
CA VAL A 91 5.58 4.87 -5.72
C VAL A 91 6.46 5.02 -6.96
N THR A 92 6.26 4.19 -7.99
CA THR A 92 6.85 4.42 -9.31
C THR A 92 6.37 5.77 -9.87
N ILE A 93 5.08 6.08 -9.69
CA ILE A 93 4.47 7.35 -10.09
C ILE A 93 5.00 8.50 -9.21
N LEU A 94 5.05 8.30 -7.89
CA LEU A 94 5.57 9.32 -6.97
C LEU A 94 7.04 9.65 -7.27
N THR A 95 7.87 8.67 -7.62
CA THR A 95 9.27 8.91 -7.97
C THR A 95 9.40 9.72 -9.27
N LYS A 96 8.53 9.48 -10.26
CA LYS A 96 8.43 10.34 -11.46
C LYS A 96 8.06 11.78 -11.08
N LEU A 97 7.08 11.97 -10.19
CA LEU A 97 6.69 13.29 -9.68
C LEU A 97 7.84 14.02 -8.96
N TYR A 98 8.62 13.32 -8.13
CA TYR A 98 9.83 13.88 -7.52
C TYR A 98 10.79 14.44 -8.59
N ARG A 99 11.05 13.63 -9.64
CA ARG A 99 11.96 14.00 -10.72
C ARG A 99 11.44 15.15 -11.58
N GLU A 100 10.17 15.10 -11.97
CA GLU A 100 9.51 16.14 -12.77
C GLU A 100 9.52 17.50 -12.06
N ASN A 101 9.45 17.50 -10.74
CA ASN A 101 9.47 18.72 -9.92
C ASN A 101 10.88 19.08 -9.40
N ASN A 102 11.92 18.34 -9.81
CA ASN A 102 13.30 18.51 -9.36
C ASN A 102 13.46 18.48 -7.83
N PHE A 103 12.66 17.65 -7.14
CA PHE A 103 12.82 17.39 -5.72
C PHE A 103 13.90 16.34 -5.49
N ALA A 104 14.79 16.61 -4.53
CA ALA A 104 15.77 15.64 -4.07
C ALA A 104 15.08 14.51 -3.28
N ILE A 105 15.51 13.27 -3.52
CA ILE A 105 15.13 12.10 -2.73
C ILE A 105 16.29 11.81 -1.80
N ASP A 106 16.09 11.98 -0.50
CA ASP A 106 17.09 11.59 0.50
C ASP A 106 17.17 10.06 0.65
N GLN A 107 18.20 9.60 1.35
CA GLN A 107 18.45 8.16 1.52
C GLN A 107 17.29 7.41 2.19
N LYS A 108 16.66 8.01 3.21
CA LYS A 108 15.57 7.35 3.93
C LYS A 108 14.34 7.21 3.03
N MET A 109 14.05 8.23 2.25
CA MET A 109 12.93 8.19 1.31
C MET A 109 13.21 7.27 0.14
N ALA A 110 14.43 7.26 -0.40
CA ALA A 110 14.83 6.29 -1.42
C ALA A 110 14.67 4.85 -0.93
N PHE A 111 15.00 4.59 0.34
CA PHE A 111 14.79 3.28 0.97
C PHE A 111 13.30 2.92 0.99
N LEU A 112 12.42 3.79 1.50
CA LEU A 112 10.97 3.54 1.53
C LEU A 112 10.37 3.30 0.15
N LEU A 113 10.74 4.13 -0.84
CA LEU A 113 10.29 3.97 -2.23
C LEU A 113 10.79 2.64 -2.82
N THR A 114 12.04 2.26 -2.54
CA THR A 114 12.59 0.97 -2.95
C THR A 114 11.80 -0.20 -2.35
N SER A 115 11.52 -0.15 -1.04
CA SER A 115 10.75 -1.19 -0.35
C SER A 115 9.34 -1.35 -0.91
N ALA A 116 8.65 -0.25 -1.19
CA ALA A 116 7.29 -0.29 -1.73
C ALA A 116 7.24 -0.96 -3.11
N ILE A 117 8.16 -0.62 -4.02
CA ILE A 117 8.26 -1.29 -5.33
C ILE A 117 8.54 -2.78 -5.16
N LEU A 118 9.45 -3.16 -4.25
CA LEU A 118 9.74 -4.57 -4.00
C LEU A 118 8.53 -5.34 -3.48
N SER A 119 7.72 -4.73 -2.60
CA SER A 119 6.51 -5.34 -2.05
C SER A 119 5.47 -5.58 -3.15
N ASP A 120 5.00 -4.53 -3.84
CA ASP A 120 3.92 -4.65 -4.83
C ASP A 120 4.32 -5.50 -6.04
N THR A 121 5.59 -5.46 -6.43
CA THR A 121 6.09 -6.23 -7.57
C THR A 121 6.54 -7.64 -7.20
N LEU A 122 6.52 -8.03 -5.92
CA LEU A 122 7.08 -9.29 -5.41
C LEU A 122 8.52 -9.52 -5.87
N HIS A 123 9.32 -8.45 -5.82
CA HIS A 123 10.65 -8.37 -6.42
C HIS A 123 10.60 -8.82 -7.89
N PHE A 124 9.76 -8.13 -8.67
CA PHE A 124 9.52 -8.33 -10.10
C PHE A 124 8.94 -9.68 -10.54
N ARG A 125 8.36 -10.45 -9.61
CA ARG A 125 7.65 -11.70 -9.90
C ARG A 125 6.16 -11.51 -10.14
N SER A 126 5.60 -10.37 -9.73
CA SER A 126 4.22 -10.00 -10.00
C SER A 126 4.01 -9.73 -11.49
N PRO A 127 2.93 -10.22 -12.11
CA PRO A 127 2.60 -9.92 -13.50
C PRO A 127 2.26 -8.44 -13.75
N ALA A 128 1.98 -7.67 -12.68
CA ALA A 128 1.75 -6.23 -12.78
C ALA A 128 3.04 -5.42 -12.99
N THR A 129 4.22 -6.05 -12.82
CA THR A 129 5.52 -5.38 -12.95
C THR A 129 5.74 -4.86 -14.37
N THR A 130 6.12 -3.58 -14.47
CA THR A 130 6.45 -2.92 -15.73
C THR A 130 7.93 -2.57 -15.85
N THR A 131 8.35 -2.15 -17.05
CA THR A 131 9.70 -1.61 -17.28
C THR A 131 9.96 -0.35 -16.45
N ASP A 132 8.93 0.45 -16.19
CA ASP A 132 9.07 1.68 -15.41
C ASP A 132 9.39 1.37 -13.95
N ASP A 133 8.78 0.34 -13.37
CA ASP A 133 9.10 -0.10 -12.01
C ASP A 133 10.57 -0.54 -11.89
N ARG A 134 11.09 -1.24 -12.91
CA ARG A 134 12.50 -1.66 -12.97
C ARG A 134 13.44 -0.46 -13.06
N ASN A 135 13.16 0.45 -13.99
CA ASN A 135 13.97 1.65 -14.20
C ASN A 135 13.99 2.56 -12.94
N ILE A 136 12.85 2.70 -12.28
CA ILE A 136 12.76 3.47 -11.04
C ILE A 136 13.50 2.77 -9.90
N LEU A 137 13.37 1.44 -9.75
CA LEU A 137 14.12 0.70 -8.73
C LEU A 137 15.64 0.84 -8.94
N GLU A 138 16.12 0.70 -10.18
CA GLU A 138 17.54 0.88 -10.53
C GLU A 138 18.05 2.28 -10.17
N TYR A 139 17.22 3.31 -10.34
CA TYR A 139 17.53 4.67 -9.92
C TYR A 139 17.58 4.84 -8.39
N LEU A 140 16.67 4.18 -7.65
CA LEU A 140 16.53 4.33 -6.20
C LEU A 140 17.56 3.51 -5.39
N ILE A 141 17.96 2.32 -5.84
CA ILE A 141 18.91 1.44 -5.15
C ILE A 141 20.19 2.16 -4.67
N PRO A 142 20.93 2.90 -5.52
CA PRO A 142 22.14 3.58 -5.06
C PRO A 142 21.84 4.70 -4.05
N LEU A 143 20.67 5.34 -4.13
CA LEU A 143 20.24 6.38 -3.19
C LEU A 143 19.85 5.78 -1.82
N ALA A 144 19.20 4.62 -1.83
CA ALA A 144 18.77 3.89 -0.63
C ALA A 144 19.94 3.30 0.16
N LYS A 145 21.11 3.13 -0.48
CA LYS A 145 22.31 2.45 0.07
C LYS A 145 22.00 1.03 0.57
N ILE A 146 21.30 0.25 -0.25
CA ILE A 146 21.04 -1.16 -0.01
C ILE A 146 22.13 -1.98 -0.68
N ASP A 147 22.96 -2.67 0.10
CA ASP A 147 24.13 -3.42 -0.42
C ASP A 147 23.73 -4.60 -1.31
N ASN A 148 22.67 -5.32 -0.95
CA ASN A 148 22.17 -6.46 -1.73
C ASN A 148 20.64 -6.44 -1.77
N ILE A 149 20.09 -6.02 -2.90
CA ILE A 149 18.65 -5.86 -3.10
C ILE A 149 17.89 -7.18 -2.97
N THR A 150 18.47 -8.29 -3.43
CA THR A 150 17.86 -9.62 -3.36
C THR A 150 17.78 -10.12 -1.93
N SER A 151 18.86 -9.98 -1.16
CA SER A 151 18.88 -10.35 0.25
C SER A 151 17.88 -9.52 1.05
N TYR A 152 17.83 -8.21 0.78
CA TYR A 152 16.89 -7.30 1.42
C TYR A 152 15.43 -7.66 1.12
N ALA A 153 15.08 -7.87 -0.15
CA ALA A 153 13.74 -8.29 -0.55
C ALA A 153 13.35 -9.63 0.09
N ASN A 154 14.27 -10.60 0.16
CA ASN A 154 14.00 -11.87 0.82
C ASN A 154 13.73 -11.69 2.32
N SER A 155 14.48 -10.82 3.02
CA SER A 155 14.21 -10.51 4.43
C SER A 155 12.83 -9.86 4.63
N MET A 156 12.41 -8.96 3.72
CA MET A 156 11.06 -8.38 3.74
C MET A 156 9.98 -9.46 3.59
N PHE A 157 10.12 -10.36 2.61
CA PHE A 157 9.14 -11.42 2.37
C PHE A 157 9.12 -12.46 3.49
N GLU A 158 10.26 -12.76 4.09
CA GLU A 158 10.34 -13.67 5.24
C GLU A 158 9.51 -13.12 6.42
N VAL A 159 9.70 -11.85 6.80
CA VAL A 159 8.92 -11.24 7.89
C VAL A 159 7.44 -11.05 7.53
N LYS A 160 7.12 -10.76 6.26
CA LYS A 160 5.74 -10.68 5.76
C LYS A 160 5.03 -12.02 5.91
N SER A 161 5.75 -13.11 5.62
CA SER A 161 5.23 -14.47 5.68
C SER A 161 5.12 -15.06 7.09
N ASP A 162 5.72 -14.42 8.09
CA ASP A 162 5.62 -14.87 9.47
C ASP A 162 4.27 -14.48 10.08
N LEU A 163 3.35 -15.43 10.03
CA LEU A 163 1.99 -15.32 10.54
C LEU A 163 1.85 -15.94 11.94
N LYS A 164 2.96 -16.24 12.61
CA LYS A 164 2.94 -16.81 13.95
C LYS A 164 2.26 -15.83 14.93
N GLY A 165 1.28 -16.33 15.68
CA GLY A 165 0.53 -15.54 16.65
C GLY A 165 -0.63 -14.72 16.07
N PHE A 166 -0.81 -14.68 14.74
CA PHE A 166 -1.98 -14.05 14.14
C PHE A 166 -3.21 -14.96 14.26
N SER A 167 -4.31 -14.39 14.75
CA SER A 167 -5.62 -15.05 14.72
C SER A 167 -6.11 -15.22 13.28
N THR A 168 -7.08 -16.10 13.06
CA THR A 168 -7.61 -16.38 11.72
C THR A 168 -8.24 -15.14 11.11
N ARG A 169 -8.99 -14.37 11.94
CA ARG A 169 -9.50 -13.06 11.58
C ARG A 169 -8.40 -12.09 11.17
N GLN A 170 -7.31 -12.00 11.95
CA GLN A 170 -6.20 -11.13 11.60
C GLN A 170 -5.58 -11.52 10.26
N ILE A 171 -5.37 -12.82 10.00
CA ILE A 171 -4.85 -13.28 8.70
C ILE A 171 -5.80 -12.91 7.57
N HIS A 172 -7.11 -13.07 7.76
CA HIS A 172 -8.10 -12.75 6.74
C HIS A 172 -8.08 -11.26 6.35
N PHE A 173 -7.84 -10.37 7.31
CA PHE A 173 -7.86 -8.92 7.13
C PHE A 173 -6.47 -8.27 6.98
N LEU A 174 -5.39 -9.06 6.87
CA LEU A 174 -4.01 -8.54 6.76
C LEU A 174 -3.80 -7.65 5.52
N ASP A 175 -4.30 -8.12 4.38
CA ASP A 175 -4.36 -7.40 3.11
C ASP A 175 -5.71 -7.69 2.46
N TYR A 176 -6.74 -6.99 2.96
CA TYR A 176 -8.12 -7.18 2.54
C TYR A 176 -8.65 -5.93 1.84
N LYS A 177 -9.17 -6.11 0.63
CA LYS A 177 -9.88 -5.07 -0.11
C LYS A 177 -11.28 -5.56 -0.49
N GLN A 178 -12.23 -4.64 -0.40
CA GLN A 178 -13.60 -4.87 -0.83
C GLN A 178 -13.82 -4.27 -2.21
N TYR A 179 -14.49 -5.03 -3.07
CA TYR A 179 -14.83 -4.64 -4.43
C TYR A 179 -16.29 -4.89 -4.70
N THR A 180 -16.90 -4.09 -5.58
CA THR A 180 -18.25 -4.34 -6.08
C THR A 180 -18.27 -4.43 -7.59
N PHE A 181 -18.81 -5.53 -8.11
CA PHE A 181 -19.05 -5.72 -9.53
C PHE A 181 -20.29 -6.58 -9.75
N ASN A 182 -21.07 -6.29 -10.79
CA ASN A 182 -22.33 -6.97 -11.13
C ASN A 182 -23.33 -7.05 -9.95
N ASN A 183 -23.51 -5.93 -9.21
CA ASN A 183 -24.38 -5.84 -8.04
C ASN A 183 -24.08 -6.87 -6.93
N ARG A 184 -22.84 -7.38 -6.88
CA ARG A 184 -22.34 -8.23 -5.80
C ARG A 184 -21.10 -7.62 -5.20
N THR A 185 -21.04 -7.70 -3.88
CA THR A 185 -19.87 -7.31 -3.09
C THR A 185 -18.96 -8.51 -2.91
N TRP A 186 -17.66 -8.29 -3.08
CA TRP A 186 -16.62 -9.30 -2.93
C TRP A 186 -15.55 -8.78 -1.98
N GLY A 187 -15.23 -9.57 -0.97
CA GLY A 187 -14.04 -9.40 -0.15
C GLY A 187 -12.91 -10.24 -0.69
N ILE A 188 -11.74 -9.63 -0.91
CA ILE A 188 -10.53 -10.34 -1.32
C ILE A 188 -9.47 -10.08 -0.25
N GLY A 189 -9.15 -11.11 0.52
CA GLY A 189 -8.02 -11.13 1.44
C GLY A 189 -6.84 -11.88 0.82
N THR A 190 -5.67 -11.27 0.81
CA THR A 190 -4.42 -11.85 0.29
C THR A 190 -3.48 -12.20 1.43
N GLY A 191 -2.97 -13.42 1.42
CA GLY A 191 -1.94 -13.87 2.36
C GLY A 191 -0.71 -14.33 1.59
N GLU A 192 0.40 -13.60 1.73
CA GLU A 192 1.68 -14.00 1.15
C GLU A 192 2.45 -14.88 2.13
N THR A 193 2.99 -16.00 1.65
CA THR A 193 3.71 -16.94 2.51
C THR A 193 4.87 -17.61 1.81
N CYS A 194 5.99 -17.76 2.53
CA CYS A 194 7.09 -18.64 2.14
C CYS A 194 6.82 -20.11 2.52
N SER A 195 5.73 -20.40 3.23
CA SER A 195 5.39 -21.75 3.70
C SER A 195 3.90 -22.04 3.52
N MET A 196 3.53 -22.48 2.31
CA MET A 196 2.15 -22.80 1.94
C MET A 196 1.49 -23.79 2.91
N ASN A 197 2.22 -24.80 3.37
CA ASN A 197 1.68 -25.84 4.27
C ASN A 197 1.14 -25.25 5.58
N LYS A 198 1.83 -24.26 6.18
CA LYS A 198 1.39 -23.64 7.43
C LYS A 198 0.04 -22.91 7.29
N ILE A 199 -0.24 -22.38 6.10
CA ILE A 199 -1.53 -21.73 5.81
C ILE A 199 -2.61 -22.78 5.53
N LEU A 200 -2.27 -23.83 4.77
CA LEU A 200 -3.21 -24.90 4.47
C LEU A 200 -3.65 -25.69 5.70
N GLU A 201 -2.80 -25.80 6.73
CA GLU A 201 -3.17 -26.34 8.04
C GLU A 201 -4.31 -25.58 8.71
N ARG A 202 -4.50 -24.29 8.38
CA ARG A 202 -5.55 -23.41 8.92
C ARG A 202 -6.73 -23.22 7.95
N LYS A 203 -6.80 -24.01 6.87
CA LYS A 203 -7.80 -23.87 5.81
C LYS A 203 -9.23 -23.85 6.34
N ASP A 204 -9.59 -24.79 7.21
CA ASP A 204 -10.96 -24.91 7.70
C ASP A 204 -11.38 -23.71 8.56
N GLU A 205 -10.44 -23.17 9.36
CA GLU A 205 -10.65 -21.94 10.13
C GLU A 205 -10.85 -20.74 9.21
N LEU A 206 -9.99 -20.60 8.18
CA LEU A 206 -10.09 -19.51 7.21
C LEU A 206 -11.41 -19.58 6.43
N LEU A 207 -11.84 -20.77 6.00
CA LEU A 207 -13.14 -20.96 5.34
C LEU A 207 -14.30 -20.61 6.26
N LYS A 208 -14.19 -20.90 7.55
CA LYS A 208 -15.19 -20.51 8.54
C LYS A 208 -15.28 -18.98 8.66
N GLU A 209 -14.15 -18.29 8.83
CA GLU A 209 -14.09 -16.82 8.88
C GLU A 209 -14.69 -16.19 7.61
N MET A 210 -14.30 -16.69 6.43
CA MET A 210 -14.84 -16.22 5.15
C MET A 210 -16.36 -16.40 5.04
N ASN A 211 -16.92 -17.48 5.60
CA ASN A 211 -18.37 -17.71 5.62
C ASN A 211 -19.09 -16.79 6.61
N GLU A 212 -18.44 -16.42 7.72
CA GLU A 212 -18.99 -15.49 8.70
C GLU A 212 -19.04 -14.06 8.14
N GLU A 213 -18.01 -13.64 7.40
CA GLU A 213 -17.92 -12.32 6.75
C GLU A 213 -18.76 -12.17 5.48
N LYS A 214 -19.16 -13.28 4.83
CA LYS A 214 -19.99 -13.27 3.61
C LYS A 214 -21.45 -12.79 3.84
N LYS A 215 -21.85 -12.57 5.09
CA LYS A 215 -23.22 -12.15 5.46
C LYS A 215 -23.53 -10.73 5.03
#